data_AF-A0A949E1X5-F1
#
_entry.id   AF-A0A949E1X5-F1
#
_cell.length_a   1.000
_cell.length_b   1.000
_cell.length_c   1.000
_cell.angle_alpha   90.00
_cell.angle_beta   90.00
_cell.angle_gamma   90.00
#
_symmetry.space_group_name_H-M   'P 1'
#
loop_
_entity.id
_entity.type
_entity.pdbx_description
1 polymer ?
#
loop_
_entity_poly.entity_id
_entity_poly.type
_entity_poly.pdbx_seq_one_letter_code
_entity_poly.pdbx_strand_id
1 'polypeptide(L)'
;MDNSVIKAPISGTITKVEYEAGEQASAAKPAVYMLGENNYEIEVDVSEADIAKIKINDPAAITLDAFGESEAVGQRIKIKKHTFEVIGVMKERGTVAFQDYDDQILLPIKTMQKLIAGVNHLGLIRAKVDDENNIQRAINDVEITLRERHDITDMSGASDDFTVRSAAEALDVITTVTDALRYFLAAMAALSLLVGGIGIMNIMLVSVTERTREIGLRKAVG
;
A
#
# COMPACT_ATOMS: atom_id res chain seq x y z
N MET A 1 7.13 11.19 -50.05
CA MET A 1 6.01 10.26 -49.79
C MET A 1 6.42 9.51 -48.53
N ASP A 2 5.92 9.77 -47.34
CA ASP A 2 4.71 10.50 -46.94
C ASP A 2 4.99 11.33 -45.69
N ASN A 3 4.27 12.44 -45.60
CA ASN A 3 4.12 13.29 -44.43
C ASN A 3 3.62 12.45 -43.23
N SER A 4 4.52 11.96 -42.39
CA SER A 4 4.20 11.61 -41.00
C SER A 4 4.15 12.89 -40.16
N VAL A 5 3.20 13.77 -40.49
CA VAL A 5 2.88 14.93 -39.66
C VAL A 5 2.06 14.42 -38.47
N ILE A 6 2.74 14.22 -37.35
CA ILE A 6 2.10 14.01 -36.05
C ILE A 6 1.92 15.41 -35.45
N LYS A 7 0.67 15.86 -35.33
CA LYS A 7 0.31 17.10 -34.63
C LYS A 7 0.12 16.79 -33.14
N ALA A 8 0.85 17.48 -32.28
CA ALA A 8 0.70 17.49 -30.82
C ALA A 8 0.55 18.96 -30.33
N PRO A 9 -0.04 19.21 -29.14
CA PRO A 9 -0.46 20.56 -28.74
C PRO A 9 0.65 21.48 -28.20
N ILE A 10 1.90 21.01 -28.07
CA ILE A 10 3.02 21.82 -27.53
C ILE A 10 4.34 21.53 -28.25
N SER A 11 5.12 22.59 -28.48
CA SER A 11 6.46 22.59 -29.11
C SER A 11 7.54 22.91 -28.05
N GLY A 12 8.77 22.40 -28.20
CA GLY A 12 9.87 22.61 -27.25
C GLY A 12 11.27 22.44 -27.88
N THR A 13 12.33 22.78 -27.12
CA THR A 13 13.74 22.77 -27.60
C THR A 13 14.64 21.96 -26.65
N ILE A 14 15.50 21.09 -27.21
CA ILE A 14 16.49 20.33 -26.44
C ILE A 14 17.59 21.29 -25.94
N THR A 15 17.81 21.33 -24.64
CA THR A 15 18.73 22.29 -24.01
C THR A 15 20.06 21.65 -23.62
N LYS A 16 20.12 20.35 -23.33
CA LYS A 16 21.34 19.67 -22.88
C LYS A 16 21.31 18.17 -23.16
N VAL A 17 22.47 17.61 -23.51
CA VAL A 17 22.71 16.16 -23.64
C VAL A 17 23.89 15.83 -22.73
N GLU A 18 23.76 14.83 -21.84
CA GLU A 18 24.77 14.54 -20.80
C GLU A 18 25.72 13.37 -21.11
N TYR A 19 25.51 12.66 -22.20
CA TYR A 19 26.41 11.57 -22.62
C TYR A 19 27.06 11.88 -23.97
N GLU A 20 28.35 11.54 -24.10
CA GLU A 20 29.06 11.55 -25.37
C GLU A 20 29.01 10.17 -26.03
N ALA A 21 29.10 10.12 -27.36
CA ALA A 21 29.01 8.87 -28.11
C ALA A 21 30.14 7.90 -27.71
N GLY A 22 29.76 6.76 -27.11
CA GLY A 22 30.68 5.71 -26.62
C GLY A 22 30.78 5.62 -25.09
N GLU A 23 30.06 6.44 -24.34
CA GLU A 23 29.95 6.36 -22.88
C GLU A 23 28.75 5.50 -22.45
N GLN A 24 28.93 4.63 -21.44
CA GLN A 24 27.83 3.79 -20.94
C GLN A 24 26.83 4.64 -20.13
N ALA A 25 25.60 4.71 -20.64
CA ALA A 25 24.51 5.41 -19.97
C ALA A 25 24.05 4.62 -18.72
N SER A 26 23.89 5.34 -17.60
CA SER A 26 23.35 4.78 -16.36
C SER A 26 21.89 5.23 -16.20
N ALA A 27 21.00 4.32 -15.82
CA ALA A 27 19.59 4.62 -15.50
C ALA A 27 19.40 5.58 -14.31
N ALA A 28 20.49 5.94 -13.61
CA ALA A 28 20.47 6.91 -12.53
C ALA A 28 20.71 8.35 -12.99
N LYS A 29 21.07 8.60 -14.27
CA LYS A 29 21.36 9.93 -14.81
C LYS A 29 20.70 10.10 -16.19
N PRO A 30 19.83 11.11 -16.36
CA PRO A 30 19.07 11.29 -17.59
C PRO A 30 19.97 11.67 -18.77
N ALA A 31 19.65 11.16 -19.95
CA ALA A 31 20.49 11.34 -21.13
C ALA A 31 20.32 12.68 -21.83
N VAL A 32 19.10 13.25 -21.80
CA VAL A 32 18.75 14.48 -22.50
C VAL A 32 17.77 15.31 -21.66
N TYR A 33 17.97 16.63 -21.66
CA TYR A 33 17.07 17.62 -21.05
C TYR A 33 16.42 18.47 -22.15
N MET A 34 15.11 18.70 -22.03
CA MET A 34 14.31 19.51 -22.96
C MET A 34 13.43 20.51 -22.21
N LEU A 35 13.30 21.73 -22.76
CA LEU A 35 12.43 22.78 -22.24
C LEU A 35 11.23 23.00 -23.19
N GLY A 36 10.00 22.86 -22.68
CA GLY A 36 8.77 23.25 -23.38
C GLY A 36 8.35 24.71 -23.10
N GLU A 37 7.50 25.31 -23.94
CA GLU A 37 7.02 26.69 -23.76
C GLU A 37 6.16 26.92 -22.49
N ASN A 38 5.72 25.84 -21.83
CA ASN A 38 5.20 25.89 -20.45
C ASN A 38 6.21 25.15 -19.55
N ASN A 39 6.57 25.74 -18.39
CA ASN A 39 7.59 25.30 -17.42
C ASN A 39 7.49 23.83 -16.97
N TYR A 40 7.82 22.89 -17.85
CA TYR A 40 7.91 21.46 -17.58
C TYR A 40 9.23 20.95 -18.14
N GLU A 41 9.98 20.25 -17.31
CA GLU A 41 11.20 19.53 -17.65
C GLU A 41 10.82 18.05 -17.78
N ILE A 42 11.12 17.44 -18.93
CA ILE A 42 10.79 16.03 -19.21
C ILE A 42 12.10 15.26 -19.39
N GLU A 43 12.30 14.24 -18.56
CA GLU A 43 13.45 13.33 -18.59
C GLU A 43 13.05 12.02 -19.30
N VAL A 44 13.85 11.56 -20.27
CA VAL A 44 13.59 10.31 -21.00
C VAL A 44 14.87 9.46 -21.06
N ASP A 45 14.73 8.18 -20.72
CA ASP A 45 15.79 7.18 -20.87
C ASP A 45 15.86 6.71 -22.32
N VAL A 46 17.01 6.94 -22.96
CA VAL A 46 17.27 6.52 -24.34
C VAL A 46 18.32 5.42 -24.34
N SER A 47 18.07 4.37 -25.13
CA SER A 47 19.03 3.28 -25.34
C SER A 47 20.33 3.79 -25.99
N GLU A 48 21.48 3.25 -25.57
CA GLU A 48 22.82 3.63 -26.05
C GLU A 48 22.94 3.63 -27.58
N ALA A 49 22.24 2.71 -28.26
CA ALA A 49 22.22 2.59 -29.72
C ALA A 49 21.53 3.77 -30.45
N ASP A 50 20.68 4.52 -29.76
CA ASP A 50 19.87 5.58 -30.34
C ASP A 50 20.33 7.00 -29.94
N ILE A 51 21.23 7.14 -28.95
CA ILE A 51 21.80 8.44 -28.53
C ILE A 51 22.47 9.17 -29.70
N ALA A 52 23.23 8.44 -30.54
CA ALA A 52 23.92 9.03 -31.69
C ALA A 52 22.99 9.58 -32.79
N LYS A 53 21.69 9.27 -32.72
CA LYS A 53 20.68 9.74 -33.68
C LYS A 53 19.99 11.03 -33.22
N ILE A 54 20.24 11.47 -31.98
CA ILE A 54 19.61 12.66 -31.38
C ILE A 54 20.60 13.82 -31.42
N LYS A 55 20.18 14.97 -31.97
CA LYS A 55 20.95 16.21 -31.96
C LYS A 55 20.26 17.27 -31.11
N ILE A 56 21.07 18.18 -30.58
CA ILE A 56 20.57 19.38 -29.89
C ILE A 56 19.72 20.19 -30.89
N ASN A 57 18.50 20.53 -30.49
CA ASN A 57 17.42 21.14 -31.30
C ASN A 57 16.63 20.21 -32.24
N ASP A 58 16.80 18.89 -32.18
CA ASP A 58 15.91 17.98 -32.92
C ASP A 58 14.48 18.01 -32.32
N PRO A 59 13.43 17.93 -33.17
CA PRO A 59 12.06 17.85 -32.70
C PRO A 59 11.79 16.48 -32.09
N ALA A 60 11.56 16.42 -30.77
CA ALA A 60 11.14 15.22 -30.07
C ALA A 60 9.60 15.17 -29.95
N ALA A 61 8.98 14.10 -30.45
CA ALA A 61 7.57 13.83 -30.23
C ALA A 61 7.44 12.89 -29.02
N ILE A 62 6.95 13.42 -27.90
CA ILE A 62 6.72 12.65 -26.68
C ILE A 62 5.22 12.34 -26.60
N THR A 63 4.86 11.07 -26.64
CA THR A 63 3.51 10.61 -26.35
C THR A 63 3.40 10.40 -24.84
N LEU A 64 2.77 11.35 -24.15
CA LEU A 64 2.39 11.17 -22.75
C LEU A 64 1.06 10.41 -22.74
N ASP A 65 1.11 9.11 -22.47
CA ASP A 65 -0.05 8.41 -21.91
C ASP A 65 -0.20 8.90 -20.47
N ALA A 66 -0.88 10.02 -20.31
CA ALA A 66 -1.43 10.38 -19.03
C ALA A 66 -2.39 9.24 -18.66
N PHE A 67 -2.10 8.48 -17.60
CA PHE A 67 -3.15 7.80 -16.86
C PHE A 67 -4.07 8.90 -16.30
N GLY A 68 -4.97 9.38 -17.16
CA GLY A 68 -5.97 10.39 -16.85
C GLY A 68 -6.91 9.85 -15.77
N GLU A 69 -7.62 10.76 -15.11
CA GLU A 69 -8.77 10.43 -14.27
C GLU A 69 -9.55 9.29 -14.92
N SER A 70 -9.64 8.15 -14.21
CA SER A 70 -10.07 6.87 -14.75
C SER A 70 -11.12 7.02 -15.87
N GLU A 71 -10.73 6.68 -17.10
CA GLU A 71 -11.61 6.67 -18.27
C GLU A 71 -12.90 5.86 -18.05
N ALA A 72 -12.98 5.08 -16.95
CA ALA A 72 -14.15 4.34 -16.58
C ALA A 72 -15.39 5.23 -16.40
N VAL A 73 -15.28 6.48 -15.92
CA VAL A 73 -16.46 7.32 -15.67
C VAL A 73 -17.18 7.64 -16.99
N GLY A 74 -18.48 7.30 -17.07
CA GLY A 74 -19.30 7.41 -18.28
C GLY A 74 -19.25 6.17 -19.19
N GLN A 75 -18.36 5.22 -18.93
CA GLN A 75 -18.35 3.95 -19.67
C GLN A 75 -19.45 3.01 -19.17
N ARG A 76 -19.86 2.10 -20.07
CA ARG A 76 -20.86 1.08 -19.77
C ARG A 76 -20.20 -0.26 -19.51
N ILE A 77 -20.40 -0.77 -18.30
CA ILE A 77 -19.94 -2.09 -17.89
C ILE A 77 -21.10 -3.07 -17.86
N LYS A 78 -20.85 -4.32 -18.27
CA LYS A 78 -21.85 -5.38 -18.23
C LYS A 78 -21.63 -6.26 -17.01
N ILE A 79 -22.59 -6.27 -16.09
CA ILE A 79 -22.57 -7.14 -14.90
C ILE A 79 -23.70 -8.15 -15.06
N LYS A 80 -23.34 -9.43 -15.17
CA LYS A 80 -24.26 -10.53 -15.52
C LYS A 80 -25.02 -10.24 -16.84
N LYS A 81 -26.33 -9.97 -16.74
CA LYS A 81 -27.23 -9.71 -17.87
C LYS A 81 -27.59 -8.23 -18.04
N HIS A 82 -27.10 -7.36 -17.16
CA HIS A 82 -27.47 -5.94 -17.12
C HIS A 82 -26.28 -5.06 -17.44
N THR A 83 -26.54 -3.95 -18.12
CA THR A 83 -25.55 -2.93 -18.46
C THR A 83 -25.69 -1.77 -17.49
N PHE A 84 -24.59 -1.38 -16.86
CA PHE A 84 -24.50 -0.26 -15.91
C PHE A 84 -23.56 0.80 -16.44
N GLU A 85 -23.83 2.05 -16.10
CA GLU A 85 -22.94 3.18 -16.38
C GLU A 85 -22.13 3.47 -15.12
N VAL A 86 -20.83 3.68 -15.29
CA VAL A 86 -19.93 4.05 -14.19
C VAL A 86 -20.08 5.53 -13.91
N ILE A 87 -20.55 5.86 -12.71
CA ILE A 87 -20.79 7.26 -12.28
C ILE A 87 -19.60 7.90 -11.56
N GLY A 88 -18.58 7.10 -11.21
CA GLY A 88 -17.43 7.55 -10.45
C GLY A 88 -16.49 6.42 -10.11
N VAL A 89 -15.25 6.77 -9.80
CA VAL A 89 -14.21 5.86 -9.34
C VAL A 89 -13.74 6.24 -7.95
N MET A 90 -13.38 5.24 -7.14
CA MET A 90 -12.81 5.47 -5.83
C MET A 90 -11.30 5.67 -5.95
N LYS A 91 -10.72 6.40 -5.00
CA LYS A 91 -9.25 6.49 -4.88
C LYS A 91 -8.69 5.11 -4.54
N GLU A 92 -7.61 4.73 -5.21
CA GLU A 92 -6.84 3.52 -4.95
C GLU A 92 -6.51 3.42 -3.45
N ARG A 93 -6.79 2.25 -2.87
CA ARG A 93 -6.53 1.92 -1.47
C ARG A 93 -5.55 0.77 -1.32
N GLY A 94 -5.35 -0.04 -2.36
CA GLY A 94 -4.55 -1.25 -2.30
C GLY A 94 -5.18 -2.35 -1.44
N THR A 95 -4.39 -3.39 -1.23
CA THR A 95 -4.79 -4.52 -0.38
C THR A 95 -4.61 -4.16 1.09
N VAL A 96 -5.71 -4.14 1.85
CA VAL A 96 -5.70 -3.92 3.31
C VAL A 96 -6.12 -5.18 4.04
N ALA A 97 -5.35 -5.56 5.06
CA ALA A 97 -5.47 -6.79 5.86
C ALA A 97 -5.30 -8.07 5.02
N PHE A 98 -6.25 -8.39 4.14
CA PHE A 98 -6.19 -9.49 3.16
C PHE A 98 -7.18 -9.28 2.00
N GLN A 99 -7.75 -8.07 1.88
CA GLN A 99 -8.81 -7.78 0.93
C GLN A 99 -8.34 -6.68 -0.02
N ASP A 100 -8.44 -6.97 -1.31
CA ASP A 100 -8.22 -5.99 -2.37
C ASP A 100 -9.47 -5.10 -2.48
N TYR A 101 -9.28 -3.79 -2.29
CA TYR A 101 -10.34 -2.80 -2.38
C TYR A 101 -10.44 -2.16 -3.75
N ASP A 102 -9.45 -2.36 -4.62
CA ASP A 102 -9.36 -1.73 -5.92
C ASP A 102 -10.14 -2.53 -6.97
N ASP A 103 -10.30 -3.84 -6.77
CA ASP A 103 -11.09 -4.75 -7.61
C ASP A 103 -12.59 -4.82 -7.24
N GLN A 104 -13.14 -3.80 -6.57
CA GLN A 104 -14.55 -3.80 -6.11
C GLN A 104 -15.46 -2.84 -6.90
N ILE A 105 -16.63 -3.35 -7.29
CA ILE A 105 -17.70 -2.54 -7.90
C ILE A 105 -18.80 -2.28 -6.86
N LEU A 106 -19.11 -1.01 -6.62
CA LEU A 106 -20.21 -0.60 -5.74
C LEU A 106 -21.46 -0.26 -6.55
N LEU A 107 -22.58 -0.89 -6.17
CA LEU A 107 -23.89 -0.65 -6.76
C LEU A 107 -24.88 -0.19 -5.68
N PRO A 108 -25.89 0.62 -6.01
CA PRO A 108 -26.96 0.93 -5.08
C PRO A 108 -27.66 -0.34 -4.59
N ILE A 109 -27.96 -0.39 -3.29
CA ILE A 109 -28.49 -1.59 -2.61
C ILE A 109 -29.74 -2.18 -3.28
N LYS A 110 -30.70 -1.33 -3.64
CA LYS A 110 -31.94 -1.75 -4.31
C LYS A 110 -31.69 -2.37 -5.68
N THR A 111 -30.70 -1.86 -6.40
CA THR A 111 -30.29 -2.36 -7.72
C THR A 111 -29.63 -3.72 -7.61
N MET A 112 -28.70 -3.89 -6.65
CA MET A 112 -28.04 -5.17 -6.38
C MET A 112 -29.05 -6.25 -5.96
N GLN A 113 -29.93 -5.93 -5.01
CA GLN A 113 -30.96 -6.85 -4.50
C GLN A 113 -31.93 -7.30 -5.60
N LYS A 114 -32.45 -6.38 -6.42
CA LYS A 114 -33.47 -6.69 -7.42
C LYS A 114 -32.91 -7.28 -8.73
N LEU A 115 -31.81 -6.74 -9.24
CA LEU A 115 -31.32 -7.08 -10.59
C LEU A 115 -30.20 -8.13 -10.60
N ILE A 116 -29.42 -8.24 -9.51
CA ILE A 116 -28.21 -9.07 -9.51
C ILE A 116 -28.33 -10.27 -8.58
N ALA A 117 -28.72 -10.07 -7.32
CA ALA A 117 -28.77 -11.12 -6.30
C ALA A 117 -30.14 -11.81 -6.22
N GLY A 118 -31.24 -11.10 -6.48
CA GLY A 118 -32.60 -11.63 -6.33
C GLY A 118 -32.98 -11.92 -4.88
N VAL A 119 -32.40 -11.19 -3.93
CA VAL A 119 -32.60 -11.40 -2.47
C VAL A 119 -33.18 -10.14 -1.83
N ASN A 120 -33.93 -10.32 -0.72
CA ASN A 120 -34.50 -9.24 0.09
C ASN A 120 -33.85 -9.09 1.47
N HIS A 121 -32.73 -9.75 1.71
CA HIS A 121 -31.99 -9.63 2.97
C HIS A 121 -30.67 -8.89 2.75
N LEU A 122 -30.05 -8.47 3.86
CA LEU A 122 -28.73 -7.85 3.88
C LEU A 122 -27.74 -8.84 4.49
N GLY A 123 -26.55 -8.95 3.89
CA GLY A 123 -25.48 -9.79 4.44
C GLY A 123 -24.59 -9.06 5.45
N LEU A 124 -24.42 -7.74 5.28
CA LEU A 124 -23.58 -6.93 6.15
C LEU A 124 -24.10 -5.49 6.17
N ILE A 125 -24.16 -4.90 7.36
CA ILE A 125 -24.44 -3.48 7.56
C ILE A 125 -23.23 -2.88 8.27
N ARG A 126 -22.72 -1.77 7.73
CA ARG A 126 -21.67 -0.98 8.37
C ARG A 126 -22.29 0.32 8.88
N ALA A 127 -22.19 0.53 10.19
CA ALA A 127 -22.61 1.77 10.84
C ALA A 127 -21.38 2.49 11.38
N LYS A 128 -21.35 3.82 11.24
CA LYS A 128 -20.34 4.66 11.86
C LYS A 128 -20.92 5.22 13.16
N VAL A 129 -20.22 4.99 14.27
CA VAL A 129 -20.53 5.57 15.57
C VAL A 129 -19.87 6.95 15.66
N ASP A 130 -20.49 7.86 16.41
CA ASP A 130 -20.05 9.23 16.62
C ASP A 130 -18.77 9.32 17.47
N ASP A 131 -18.72 8.56 18.57
CA ASP A 131 -17.61 8.53 19.54
C ASP A 131 -17.25 7.08 19.92
N GLU A 132 -15.99 6.84 20.26
CA GLU A 132 -15.51 5.52 20.72
C GLU A 132 -16.20 5.07 22.01
N ASN A 133 -16.48 6.00 22.92
CA ASN A 133 -17.16 5.70 24.19
C ASN A 133 -18.60 5.21 23.99
N ASN A 134 -19.21 5.56 22.86
CA ASN A 134 -20.57 5.17 22.52
C ASN A 134 -20.64 3.81 21.82
N ILE A 135 -19.50 3.18 21.47
CA ILE A 135 -19.49 1.92 20.70
C ILE A 135 -20.30 0.83 21.41
N GLN A 136 -20.03 0.58 22.70
CA GLN A 136 -20.72 -0.49 23.42
C GLN A 136 -22.23 -0.23 23.56
N ARG A 137 -22.59 1.03 23.77
CA ARG A 137 -24.01 1.43 23.84
C ARG A 137 -24.68 1.27 22.48
N ALA A 138 -24.03 1.70 21.41
CA ALA A 138 -24.53 1.58 20.05
C ALA A 138 -24.72 0.12 19.63
N ILE A 139 -23.82 -0.78 20.04
CA ILE A 139 -23.98 -2.23 19.83
C ILE A 139 -25.27 -2.70 20.48
N ASN A 140 -25.46 -2.43 21.77
CA ASN A 140 -26.65 -2.87 22.51
C ASN A 140 -27.94 -2.28 21.91
N ASP A 141 -27.95 -0.99 21.55
CA ASP A 141 -29.11 -0.33 20.95
C ASP A 141 -29.45 -0.93 19.59
N VAL A 142 -28.45 -1.30 18.79
CA VAL A 142 -28.63 -1.98 17.50
C VAL A 142 -29.16 -3.41 17.71
N GLU A 143 -28.63 -4.15 18.66
CA GLU A 143 -29.11 -5.51 18.98
C GLU A 143 -30.58 -5.50 19.39
N ILE A 144 -30.98 -4.59 20.30
CA ILE A 144 -32.38 -4.45 20.73
C ILE A 144 -33.26 -4.10 19.53
N THR A 145 -32.86 -3.12 18.73
CA THR A 145 -33.62 -2.68 17.55
C THR A 145 -33.79 -3.80 16.52
N LEU A 146 -32.74 -4.62 16.31
CA LEU A 146 -32.81 -5.74 15.37
C LEU A 146 -33.70 -6.86 15.91
N ARG A 147 -33.61 -7.21 17.20
CA ARG A 147 -34.52 -8.19 17.82
C ARG A 147 -35.98 -7.78 17.70
N GLU A 148 -36.29 -6.52 17.98
CA GLU A 148 -37.64 -5.98 17.83
C GLU A 148 -38.14 -6.06 16.38
N ARG A 149 -37.27 -5.75 15.40
CA ARG A 149 -37.64 -5.82 13.97
C ARG A 149 -37.74 -7.23 13.42
N HIS A 150 -37.04 -8.19 14.03
CA HIS A 150 -37.02 -9.59 13.62
C HIS A 150 -38.02 -10.44 14.44
N ASP A 151 -38.84 -9.79 15.29
CA ASP A 151 -39.80 -10.43 16.20
C ASP A 151 -39.18 -11.52 17.10
N ILE A 152 -37.92 -11.31 17.53
CA ILE A 152 -37.19 -12.23 18.40
C ILE A 152 -37.54 -11.94 19.85
N THR A 153 -38.28 -12.86 20.47
CA THR A 153 -38.76 -12.73 21.87
C THR A 153 -37.82 -13.34 22.89
N ASP A 154 -36.86 -14.16 22.46
CA ASP A 154 -35.87 -14.77 23.33
C ASP A 154 -34.72 -13.80 23.61
N MET A 155 -34.43 -13.59 24.89
CA MET A 155 -33.37 -12.72 25.38
C MET A 155 -32.07 -13.49 25.67
N SER A 156 -32.09 -14.82 25.52
CA SER A 156 -30.92 -15.68 25.72
C SER A 156 -29.85 -15.54 24.63
N GLY A 157 -30.22 -14.95 23.48
CA GLY A 157 -29.35 -14.79 22.30
C GLY A 157 -29.20 -16.06 21.44
N ALA A 158 -29.81 -17.18 21.83
CA ALA A 158 -29.71 -18.44 21.08
C ALA A 158 -30.49 -18.44 19.75
N SER A 159 -31.47 -17.56 19.61
CA SER A 159 -32.30 -17.41 18.40
C SER A 159 -31.90 -16.23 17.51
N ASP A 160 -30.79 -15.54 17.82
CA ASP A 160 -30.37 -14.38 17.03
C ASP A 160 -29.87 -14.82 15.64
N ASP A 161 -30.45 -14.25 14.59
CA ASP A 161 -30.06 -14.48 13.19
C ASP A 161 -29.05 -13.43 12.67
N PHE A 162 -28.58 -12.55 13.56
CA PHE A 162 -27.63 -11.49 13.27
C PHE A 162 -26.45 -11.53 14.25
N THR A 163 -25.38 -10.80 13.92
CA THR A 163 -24.26 -10.60 14.84
C THR A 163 -23.79 -9.16 14.70
N VAL A 164 -23.72 -8.46 15.83
CA VAL A 164 -23.19 -7.11 15.90
C VAL A 164 -21.78 -7.18 16.46
N ARG A 165 -20.81 -6.66 15.72
CA ARG A 165 -19.40 -6.62 16.14
C ARG A 165 -18.83 -5.24 15.87
N SER A 166 -17.97 -4.77 16.75
CA SER A 166 -17.22 -3.54 16.49
C SER A 166 -15.90 -3.85 15.78
N ALA A 167 -15.47 -2.93 14.91
CA ALA A 167 -14.13 -3.00 14.35
C ALA A 167 -13.05 -2.79 15.43
N ALA A 168 -13.36 -2.04 16.49
CA ALA A 168 -12.48 -1.81 17.63
C ALA A 168 -12.12 -3.12 18.35
N GLU A 169 -13.11 -3.99 18.60
CA GLU A 169 -12.89 -5.30 19.23
C GLU A 169 -12.02 -6.22 18.37
N ALA A 170 -12.19 -6.19 17.04
CA ALA A 170 -11.32 -6.94 16.14
C ALA A 170 -9.87 -6.42 16.15
N LEU A 171 -9.68 -5.10 16.22
CA LEU A 171 -8.37 -4.48 16.34
C LEU A 171 -7.71 -4.83 17.67
N ASP A 172 -8.47 -4.80 18.77
CA ASP A 172 -7.98 -5.09 20.12
C ASP A 172 -7.43 -6.52 20.27
N VAL A 173 -8.10 -7.49 19.64
CA VAL A 173 -7.60 -8.87 19.59
C VAL A 173 -6.26 -8.95 18.84
N ILE A 174 -6.14 -8.27 17.70
CA ILE A 174 -4.91 -8.27 16.89
C ILE A 174 -3.77 -7.57 17.64
N THR A 175 -4.04 -6.44 18.30
CA THR A 175 -3.03 -5.72 19.09
C THR A 175 -2.57 -6.56 20.26
N THR A 176 -3.50 -7.22 20.97
CA THR A 176 -3.17 -8.11 22.09
C THR A 176 -2.25 -9.27 21.66
N VAL A 177 -2.55 -9.92 20.53
CA VAL A 177 -1.71 -11.01 20.00
C VAL A 177 -0.35 -10.48 19.55
N THR A 178 -0.33 -9.33 18.88
CA THR A 178 0.91 -8.70 18.41
C THR A 178 1.80 -8.30 19.58
N ASP A 179 1.23 -7.73 20.64
CA ASP A 179 1.96 -7.36 21.84
C ASP A 179 2.48 -8.58 22.60
N ALA A 180 1.68 -9.64 22.70
CA ALA A 180 2.14 -10.91 23.28
C ALA A 180 3.36 -11.47 22.51
N LEU A 181 3.30 -11.49 21.18
CA LEU A 181 4.43 -11.90 20.33
C LEU A 181 5.63 -10.96 20.49
N ARG A 182 5.39 -9.65 20.56
CA ARG A 182 6.45 -8.65 20.74
C ARG A 182 7.18 -8.86 22.07
N TYR A 183 6.46 -9.04 23.18
CA TYR A 183 7.06 -9.30 24.48
C TYR A 183 7.78 -10.65 24.52
N PHE A 184 7.21 -11.67 23.88
CA PHE A 184 7.86 -12.96 23.74
C PHE A 184 9.19 -12.87 22.99
N LEU A 185 9.21 -12.19 21.84
CA LEU A 185 10.43 -11.97 21.06
C LEU A 185 11.45 -11.10 21.82
N ALA A 186 11.00 -10.08 22.55
CA ALA A 186 11.87 -9.25 23.37
C ALA A 186 12.51 -10.05 24.52
N ALA A 187 11.74 -10.93 25.17
CA ALA A 187 12.26 -11.82 26.20
C ALA A 187 13.29 -12.80 25.63
N MET A 188 13.01 -13.40 24.47
CA MET A 188 13.96 -14.27 23.77
C MET A 188 15.25 -13.52 23.40
N ALA A 189 15.15 -12.30 22.87
CA ALA A 189 16.30 -11.47 22.56
C ALA A 189 17.13 -11.14 23.82
N ALA A 190 16.47 -10.81 24.94
CA ALA A 190 17.14 -10.56 26.22
C ALA A 190 17.86 -11.80 26.75
N LEU A 191 17.26 -12.98 26.65
CA LEU A 191 17.89 -14.25 27.02
C LEU A 191 19.09 -14.57 26.13
N SER A 192 18.97 -14.40 24.81
CA SER A 192 20.08 -14.59 23.87
C SER A 192 21.23 -13.63 24.16
N LEU A 193 20.94 -12.37 24.47
CA LEU A 193 21.95 -11.38 24.85
C LEU A 193 22.66 -11.78 26.15
N LEU A 194 21.91 -12.27 27.15
CA LEU A 194 22.46 -12.70 28.44
C LEU A 194 23.37 -13.92 28.27
N VAL A 195 22.94 -14.94 27.53
CA VAL A 195 23.75 -16.15 27.27
C VAL A 195 24.99 -15.81 26.44
N GLY A 196 24.85 -14.96 25.42
CA GLY A 196 25.97 -14.43 24.65
C GLY A 196 26.97 -13.65 25.51
N GLY A 197 26.46 -12.82 26.43
CA GLY A 197 27.27 -12.06 27.39
C GLY A 197 28.06 -12.96 28.34
N ILE A 198 27.43 -14.02 28.89
CA ILE A 198 28.13 -15.03 29.71
C ILE A 198 29.20 -15.76 28.88
N GLY A 199 28.91 -16.10 27.62
CA GLY A 199 29.86 -16.74 26.72
C GLY A 199 31.09 -15.88 26.48
N ILE A 200 30.91 -14.60 26.14
CA ILE A 200 32.00 -13.63 25.96
C ILE A 200 32.79 -13.46 27.26
N MET A 201 32.10 -13.33 28.40
CA MET A 201 32.74 -13.22 29.71
C MET A 201 33.65 -14.42 29.98
N ASN A 202 33.19 -15.64 29.67
CA ASN A 202 33.97 -16.85 29.92
C ASN A 202 35.20 -16.94 29.01
N ILE A 203 35.04 -16.66 27.70
CA ILE A 203 36.16 -16.64 26.75
C ILE A 203 37.18 -15.57 27.18
N MET A 204 36.71 -14.38 27.56
CA MET A 204 37.57 -13.28 28.00
C MET A 204 38.31 -13.62 29.29
N LEU A 205 37.66 -14.26 30.27
CA LEU A 205 38.30 -14.71 31.50
C LEU A 205 39.44 -15.69 31.19
N VAL A 206 39.17 -16.74 30.41
CA VAL A 206 40.17 -17.75 30.02
C VAL A 206 41.36 -17.08 29.30
N SER A 207 41.09 -16.22 28.31
CA SER A 207 42.15 -15.53 27.54
C SER A 207 43.03 -14.63 28.41
N VAL A 208 42.45 -13.91 29.38
CA VAL A 208 43.23 -13.08 30.30
C VAL A 208 44.03 -13.95 31.25
N THR A 209 43.46 -15.05 31.76
CA THR A 209 44.18 -15.98 32.66
C THR A 209 45.38 -16.62 31.98
N GLU A 210 45.26 -17.05 30.72
CA GLU A 210 46.37 -17.59 29.93
C GLU A 210 47.50 -16.56 29.71
N ARG A 211 47.13 -15.28 29.53
CA ARG A 211 48.08 -14.19 29.29
C ARG A 211 48.52 -13.44 30.55
N THR A 212 48.15 -13.90 31.75
CA THR A 212 48.52 -13.27 33.03
C THR A 212 50.03 -13.02 33.16
N ARG A 213 50.85 -14.01 32.77
CA ARG A 213 52.31 -13.91 32.83
C ARG A 213 52.86 -12.87 31.85
N GLU A 214 52.30 -12.79 30.65
CA GLU A 214 52.67 -11.79 29.65
C GLU A 214 52.32 -10.37 30.12
N ILE A 215 51.10 -10.19 30.65
CA ILE A 215 50.63 -8.91 31.19
C ILE A 215 51.51 -8.46 32.37
N GLY A 216 51.86 -9.38 33.28
CA GLY A 216 52.75 -9.10 34.40
C GLY A 216 54.15 -8.68 33.97
N LEU A 217 54.71 -9.33 32.94
CA LEU A 217 56.02 -8.98 32.39
C LEU A 217 56.00 -7.57 31.77
N ARG A 218 54.97 -7.24 30.98
CA ARG A 218 54.81 -5.89 30.39
C ARG A 218 54.70 -4.82 31.47
N LYS A 219 53.92 -5.07 32.53
CA LYS A 219 53.80 -4.16 33.69
C LYS A 219 55.13 -3.91 34.41
N ALA A 220 56.01 -4.90 34.48
CA ALA A 220 57.29 -4.77 35.15
C ALA A 220 58.30 -3.92 34.36
N VAL A 221 58.14 -3.85 33.03
CA VAL A 221 59.04 -3.11 32.14
C VAL A 221 58.56 -1.67 31.88
N GLY A 222 57.29 -1.38 32.20
CA GLY A 222 56.66 -0.07 31.97
C GLY A 222 55.68 -0.13 30.81
#